data_AF-A0A7S1WX87-F1
#
_entry.id   AF-A0A7S1WX87-F1
#
_cell.length_a   1.000
_cell.length_b   1.000
_cell.length_c   1.000
_cell.angle_alpha   90.00
_cell.angle_beta   90.00
_cell.angle_gamma   90.00
#
_symmetry.space_group_name_H-M   'P 1'
#
loop_
_entity.id
_entity.type
_entity.pdbx_description
1 polymer ?
#
loop_
_entity_poly.entity_id
_entity_poly.type
_entity_poly.pdbx_seq_one_letter_code
_entity_poly.pdbx_strand_id
1 'polypeptide(L)'
;DIQILRLVRLVRVRRLGALFWHWQFSLGMSYGALSLAKFGFFAALTCHWMSCIWGYLALNPPSGLSERTWLTTLNERRGLDPSTDRLDPQEIYVLSLYWAVMTLTSLGYGDIVAANSLE
;
A
#
# COMPACT_ATOMS: atom_id res chain seq x y z
N ASP A 1 9.22 17.59 0.79
CA ASP A 1 10.00 17.09 1.94
C ASP A 1 9.23 16.46 3.12
N ILE A 2 7.90 16.29 3.08
CA ILE A 2 7.11 15.77 4.24
C ILE A 2 6.76 14.27 4.11
N GLN A 3 6.98 13.66 2.93
CA GLN A 3 6.56 12.30 2.61
C GLN A 3 7.41 11.22 3.31
N ILE A 4 8.67 11.51 3.65
CA ILE A 4 9.61 10.56 4.27
C ILE A 4 9.28 10.32 5.75
N LEU A 5 8.66 11.30 6.42
CA LEU A 5 8.34 11.22 7.85
C LEU A 5 7.20 10.22 8.16
N ARG A 6 6.33 9.90 7.19
CA ARG A 6 5.29 8.87 7.36
C ARG A 6 5.85 7.45 7.31
N LEU A 7 6.94 7.22 6.56
CA LEU A 7 7.67 5.94 6.55
C LEU A 7 8.24 5.59 7.94
N VAL A 8 8.54 6.60 8.77
CA VAL A 8 8.98 6.41 10.17
C VAL A 8 7.87 5.81 11.05
N ARG A 9 6.58 5.93 10.70
CA ARG A 9 5.50 5.22 11.41
C ARG A 9 5.55 3.71 11.19
N LEU A 10 6.06 3.22 10.05
CA LEU A 10 6.28 1.78 9.82
C LEU A 10 7.51 1.25 10.55
N VAL A 11 8.47 2.12 10.91
CA VAL A 11 9.49 1.77 11.90
C VAL A 11 8.85 1.43 13.26
N ARG A 12 7.68 1.99 13.61
CA ARG A 12 6.91 1.53 14.78
C ARG A 12 6.29 0.14 14.58
N VAL A 13 5.94 -0.25 13.36
CA VAL A 13 5.51 -1.64 13.06
C VAL A 13 6.69 -2.62 13.23
N ARG A 14 7.92 -2.22 12.90
CA ARG A 14 9.13 -2.99 13.31
C ARG A 14 9.29 -3.06 14.83
N ARG A 15 8.86 -2.06 15.60
CA ARG A 15 8.84 -2.13 17.07
C ARG A 15 7.79 -3.13 17.58
N LEU A 16 6.69 -3.35 16.87
CA LEU A 16 5.76 -4.45 17.17
C LEU A 16 6.40 -5.82 16.88
N GLY A 17 7.30 -5.91 15.89
CA GLY A 17 8.18 -7.08 15.71
C GLY A 17 9.15 -7.29 16.88
N ALA A 18 9.67 -6.21 17.48
CA ALA A 18 10.47 -6.28 18.71
C ALA A 18 9.62 -6.65 19.94
N LEU A 19 8.35 -6.22 19.99
CA LEU A 19 7.38 -6.69 20.97
C LEU A 19 7.13 -8.18 20.79
N PHE A 20 6.99 -8.67 19.55
CA PHE A 20 6.88 -10.09 19.22
C PHE A 20 8.07 -10.89 19.79
N TRP A 21 9.29 -10.34 19.75
CA TRP A 21 10.48 -10.92 20.37
C TRP A 21 10.39 -11.00 21.91
N HIS A 22 9.80 -9.99 22.54
CA HIS A 22 9.59 -10.01 23.99
C HIS A 22 8.50 -11.02 24.40
N TRP A 23 7.45 -11.14 23.58
CA TRP A 23 6.40 -12.15 23.73
C TRP A 23 6.91 -13.57 23.43
N GLN A 24 7.86 -13.71 22.51
CA GLN A 24 8.49 -14.98 22.13
C GLN A 24 9.22 -15.67 23.28
N PHE A 25 9.78 -14.89 24.21
CA PHE A 25 10.40 -15.42 25.43
C PHE A 25 9.38 -15.86 26.48
N SER A 26 8.19 -15.25 26.50
CA SER A 26 7.16 -15.54 27.51
C SER A 26 6.18 -16.66 27.11
N LEU A 27 6.12 -17.08 25.84
CA LEU A 27 5.07 -17.99 25.33
C LEU A 27 5.53 -19.31 24.70
N GLY A 28 6.82 -19.65 24.66
CA GLY A 28 7.25 -20.97 24.16
C GLY A 28 6.80 -21.25 22.70
N MET A 29 6.93 -20.27 21.81
CA MET A 29 6.47 -20.40 20.42
C MET A 29 7.21 -21.49 19.65
N SER A 30 6.45 -22.33 18.93
CA SER A 30 6.98 -23.35 18.03
C SER A 30 7.67 -22.73 16.80
N TYR A 31 8.60 -23.48 16.20
CA TYR A 31 9.34 -23.06 15.01
C TYR A 31 8.43 -22.65 13.83
N GLY A 32 7.26 -23.28 13.70
CA GLY A 32 6.27 -22.95 12.67
C GLY A 32 5.67 -21.54 12.82
N ALA A 33 5.33 -21.13 14.04
CA ALA A 33 4.82 -19.79 14.32
C ALA A 33 5.86 -18.71 13.98
N LEU A 34 7.14 -18.99 14.24
CA LEU A 34 8.24 -18.10 13.89
C LEU A 34 8.39 -17.91 12.38
N SER A 35 8.29 -18.99 11.61
CA SER A 35 8.33 -18.94 10.14
C SER A 35 7.12 -18.18 9.58
N LEU A 36 5.93 -18.38 10.14
CA LEU A 36 4.73 -17.66 9.71
C LEU A 36 4.84 -16.15 10.00
N ALA A 37 5.35 -15.77 11.19
CA ALA A 37 5.58 -14.38 11.54
C ALA A 37 6.61 -13.71 10.62
N LYS A 38 7.71 -14.42 10.29
CA LYS A 38 8.70 -13.95 9.31
C LYS A 38 8.07 -13.73 7.93
N PHE A 39 7.31 -14.71 7.44
CA PHE A 39 6.61 -14.60 6.17
C PHE A 39 5.64 -13.40 6.14
N GLY A 40 4.80 -13.27 7.18
CA GLY A 40 3.86 -12.15 7.31
C GLY A 40 4.55 -10.79 7.34
N PHE A 41 5.71 -10.69 8.01
CA PHE A 41 6.51 -9.47 8.02
C PHE A 41 7.01 -9.10 6.61
N PHE A 42 7.57 -10.05 5.87
CA PHE A 42 8.04 -9.81 4.50
C PHE A 42 6.87 -9.46 3.58
N ALA A 43 5.75 -10.17 3.66
CA ALA A 43 4.55 -9.88 2.89
C ALA A 43 4.04 -8.45 3.14
N ALA A 44 3.95 -8.02 4.40
CA ALA A 44 3.52 -6.66 4.75
C ALA A 44 4.48 -5.57 4.22
N LEU A 45 5.79 -5.82 4.26
CA LEU A 45 6.79 -4.89 3.71
C LEU A 45 6.63 -4.74 2.19
N THR A 46 6.44 -5.86 1.48
CA THR A 46 6.23 -5.86 0.04
C THR A 46 4.92 -5.14 -0.33
N CYS A 47 3.82 -5.42 0.38
CA CYS A 47 2.55 -4.69 0.17
C CYS A 47 2.72 -3.18 0.39
N HIS A 48 3.43 -2.78 1.45
CA HIS A 48 3.66 -1.37 1.72
C HIS A 48 4.48 -0.70 0.60
N TRP A 49 5.57 -1.33 0.16
CA TRP A 49 6.38 -0.82 -0.96
C TRP A 49 5.54 -0.67 -2.23
N MET A 50 4.82 -1.72 -2.62
CA MET A 50 3.94 -1.70 -3.79
C MET A 50 2.88 -0.59 -3.68
N SER A 51 2.25 -0.44 -2.51
CA SER A 51 1.24 0.59 -2.27
C SER A 51 1.79 2.02 -2.38
N CYS A 52 3.00 2.27 -1.90
CA CYS A 52 3.63 3.58 -1.97
C CYS A 52 4.00 3.95 -3.40
N ILE A 53 4.55 3.00 -4.17
CA ILE A 53 4.89 3.20 -5.57
C ILE A 53 3.62 3.45 -6.38
N TRP A 54 2.57 2.63 -6.19
CA TRP A 54 1.29 2.77 -6.88
C TRP A 54 0.59 4.11 -6.59
N GLY A 55 0.57 4.55 -5.33
CA GLY A 55 0.03 5.86 -4.95
C GLY A 55 0.88 7.02 -5.46
N TYR A 56 2.22 6.87 -5.53
CA TYR A 56 3.12 7.88 -6.07
C TYR A 56 2.90 8.11 -7.57
N LEU A 57 2.75 7.02 -8.34
CA LEU A 57 2.44 7.06 -9.77
C LEU A 57 1.11 7.78 -10.05
N ALA A 58 0.08 7.54 -9.23
CA ALA A 58 -1.20 8.24 -9.36
C ALA A 58 -1.12 9.75 -9.07
N LEU A 59 -0.25 10.17 -8.14
CA LEU A 59 -0.12 11.57 -7.73
C LEU A 59 0.84 12.39 -8.61
N ASN A 60 1.79 11.74 -9.27
CA ASN A 60 2.81 12.38 -10.10
C ASN A 60 2.83 11.77 -11.51
N PRO A 61 1.76 11.94 -12.31
CA PRO A 61 1.75 11.49 -13.69
C PRO A 61 2.84 12.24 -14.49
N PRO A 62 3.58 11.57 -15.39
CA PRO A 62 4.62 12.22 -16.17
C PRO A 62 4.03 13.27 -17.11
N SER A 63 4.70 14.41 -17.16
CA SER A 63 4.37 15.54 -18.01
C SER A 63 4.46 15.15 -19.50
N GLY A 64 3.31 14.85 -20.11
CA GLY A 64 3.21 14.50 -21.53
C GLY A 64 2.11 13.49 -21.86
N LEU A 65 1.69 12.69 -20.88
CA LEU A 65 0.51 11.82 -21.00
C LEU A 65 -0.67 12.52 -20.33
N SER A 66 -1.72 12.77 -21.12
CA SER A 66 -3.00 13.27 -20.63
C SER A 66 -3.53 12.37 -19.51
N GLU A 67 -3.41 12.86 -18.28
CA GLU A 67 -4.39 12.86 -17.18
C GLU A 67 -4.98 11.54 -16.65
N ARG A 68 -4.90 10.40 -17.35
CA ARG A 68 -5.50 9.15 -16.88
C ARG A 68 -4.53 8.29 -16.09
N THR A 69 -4.70 8.33 -14.78
CA THR A 69 -4.16 7.36 -13.82
C THR A 69 -5.26 6.42 -13.33
N TRP A 70 -4.88 5.33 -12.67
CA TRP A 70 -5.85 4.46 -12.00
C TRP A 70 -6.77 5.24 -11.06
N LEU A 71 -6.22 6.28 -10.41
CA LEU A 71 -6.94 7.12 -9.44
C LEU A 71 -8.00 7.99 -10.12
N THR A 72 -7.66 8.62 -11.24
CA THR A 72 -8.64 9.41 -12.02
C THR A 72 -9.75 8.53 -12.58
N THR A 73 -9.42 7.33 -13.07
CA THR A 73 -10.40 6.37 -13.58
C THR A 73 -11.33 5.89 -12.46
N LEU A 74 -10.80 5.69 -11.25
CA LEU A 74 -11.59 5.33 -10.08
C LEU A 74 -12.52 6.47 -9.64
N ASN A 75 -12.04 7.72 -9.69
CA ASN A 75 -12.85 8.89 -9.36
C ASN A 75 -13.99 9.10 -10.35
N GLU A 76 -13.73 8.97 -11.65
CA GLU A 76 -14.75 8.99 -12.70
C GLU A 76 -15.85 7.95 -12.43
N ARG A 77 -15.47 6.71 -12.09
CA ARG A 77 -16.43 5.63 -11.75
C ARG A 77 -17.26 5.91 -10.51
N ARG A 78 -16.71 6.68 -9.56
CA ARG A 78 -17.40 7.12 -8.34
C ARG A 78 -18.23 8.39 -8.55
N GLY A 79 -18.14 9.02 -9.73
CA GLY A 79 -18.82 10.29 -10.02
C GLY A 79 -18.18 11.52 -9.36
N LEU A 80 -16.92 11.42 -8.94
CA LEU A 80 -16.16 12.51 -8.34
C LEU A 80 -15.52 13.37 -9.44
N ASP A 81 -15.64 14.69 -9.35
CA ASP A 81 -15.02 15.61 -10.30
C ASP A 81 -13.52 15.77 -9.97
N PRO A 82 -12.60 15.44 -10.91
CA PRO A 82 -11.15 15.57 -10.69
C PRO A 82 -10.68 16.99 -10.30
N SER A 83 -11.44 18.02 -10.69
CA SER A 83 -11.09 19.42 -10.46
C SER A 83 -11.53 19.93 -9.07
N THR A 84 -12.57 19.33 -8.49
CA THR A 84 -13.22 19.80 -7.27
C THR A 84 -13.02 18.83 -6.11
N ASP A 85 -13.06 17.53 -6.37
CA ASP A 85 -13.00 16.47 -5.36
C ASP A 85 -11.64 15.78 -5.35
N ARG A 86 -10.70 16.36 -4.60
CA ARG A 86 -9.40 15.73 -4.34
C ARG A 86 -9.52 14.78 -3.15
N LEU A 87 -9.28 13.50 -3.40
CA LEU A 87 -9.19 12.48 -2.34
C LEU A 87 -8.08 12.80 -1.34
N ASP A 88 -8.37 12.52 -0.07
CA ASP A 88 -7.38 12.69 0.98
C ASP A 88 -6.19 11.74 0.77
N PRO A 89 -4.94 12.16 1.06
CA PRO A 89 -3.76 11.31 0.87
C PRO A 89 -3.81 10.00 1.65
N GLN A 90 -4.60 9.93 2.73
CA GLN A 90 -4.80 8.71 3.50
C GLN A 90 -5.70 7.71 2.75
N GLU A 91 -6.74 8.20 2.07
CA GLU A 91 -7.64 7.37 1.28
C GLU A 91 -6.90 6.77 0.08
N ILE A 92 -6.08 7.58 -0.61
CA ILE A 92 -5.24 7.12 -1.72
C ILE A 92 -4.29 6.00 -1.26
N TYR A 93 -3.70 6.14 -0.07
CA TYR A 93 -2.84 5.11 0.51
C TYR A 93 -3.60 3.81 0.80
N VAL A 94 -4.80 3.90 1.41
CA VAL A 94 -5.62 2.71 1.71
C VAL A 94 -6.04 1.99 0.44
N LEU A 95 -6.45 2.74 -0.60
CA LEU A 95 -6.79 2.17 -1.91
C LEU A 95 -5.59 1.51 -2.60
N SER A 96 -4.42 2.15 -2.52
CA SER A 96 -3.18 1.59 -3.07
C SER A 96 -2.71 0.35 -2.31
N LEU A 97 -2.90 0.31 -0.98
CA LEU A 97 -2.59 -0.85 -0.14
C LEU A 97 -3.54 -2.00 -0.42
N TYR A 98 -4.83 -1.71 -0.59
CA TYR A 98 -5.82 -2.69 -1.02
C TYR A 98 -5.42 -3.31 -2.37
N TRP A 99 -5.06 -2.50 -3.37
CA TRP A 99 -4.56 -3.00 -4.65
C TRP A 99 -3.31 -3.87 -4.49
N ALA A 100 -2.34 -3.44 -3.68
CA ALA A 100 -1.12 -4.21 -3.42
C ALA A 100 -1.40 -5.57 -2.74
N VAL A 101 -2.35 -5.62 -1.80
CA VAL A 101 -2.77 -6.88 -1.15
C VAL A 101 -3.47 -7.78 -2.16
N MET A 102 -4.43 -7.24 -2.93
CA MET A 102 -5.18 -7.97 -3.95
C MET A 102 -4.27 -8.61 -5.01
N THR A 103 -3.22 -7.89 -5.41
CA THR A 103 -2.18 -8.38 -6.33
C THR A 103 -1.29 -9.43 -5.66
N LEU A 104 -0.84 -9.20 -4.41
CA LEU A 104 0.00 -10.16 -3.69
C LEU A 104 -0.72 -11.48 -3.40
N THR A 105 -2.01 -11.42 -3.09
CA THR A 105 -2.85 -12.60 -2.83
C THR A 105 -3.45 -13.20 -4.09
N SER A 106 -3.16 -12.64 -5.27
CA SER A 106 -3.69 -13.06 -6.56
C SER A 106 -5.23 -13.16 -6.61
N LEU A 107 -5.93 -12.32 -5.82
CA LEU A 107 -7.39 -12.28 -5.85
C LEU A 107 -7.88 -11.47 -7.06
N GLY A 108 -7.26 -10.31 -7.30
CA GLY A 108 -7.45 -9.49 -8.50
C GLY A 108 -8.88 -9.27 -8.98
N TYR A 109 -9.77 -8.65 -8.17
CA TYR A 109 -11.16 -8.38 -8.57
C TYR A 109 -11.29 -7.46 -9.80
N GLY A 110 -10.25 -6.69 -10.14
CA GLY A 110 -10.24 -5.82 -11.32
C GLY A 110 -10.96 -4.48 -11.14
N ASP A 111 -11.23 -4.08 -9.91
CA ASP A 111 -11.82 -2.79 -9.54
C ASP A 111 -10.81 -1.63 -9.64
N ILE A 112 -9.55 -1.89 -9.35
CA ILE A 112 -8.42 -0.96 -9.56
C ILE A 112 -7.45 -1.59 -10.56
N VAL A 113 -7.24 -0.90 -11.68
CA VAL A 113 -6.39 -1.35 -12.80
C VAL A 113 -5.58 -0.19 -13.35
N ALA A 114 -4.41 -0.50 -13.90
CA ALA A 114 -3.56 0.44 -14.61
C ALA A 114 -4.36 1.09 -15.76
N ALA A 115 -4.30 2.43 -15.83
CA ALA A 115 -4.96 3.20 -16.88
C ALA A 115 -3.96 3.70 -17.94
N ASN A 116 -2.66 3.61 -17.66
CA ASN A 116 -1.59 4.02 -18.56
C ASN A 116 -0.48 2.96 -18.61
N SER A 117 0.49 3.15 -19.50
CA SER A 117 1.58 2.19 -19.75
C SER A 117 2.71 2.22 -18.72
N LEU A 118 2.66 3.11 -17.73
CA LEU A 118 3.69 3.25 -16.70
C LEU A 118 3.25 2.65 -15.36
N GLU A 119 1.94 2.53 -15.18
CA GLU A 119 1.26 1.77 -14.15
C GLU A 119 1.26 0.28 -14.49
#